data_AF-A0A2V7VBF2-F1
#
_entry.id   AF-A0A2V7VBF2-F1
#
_cell.length_a   1.000
_cell.length_b   1.000
_cell.length_c   1.000
_cell.angle_alpha   90.00
_cell.angle_beta   90.00
_cell.angle_gamma   90.00
#
_symmetry.space_group_name_H-M   'P 1'
#
loop_
_entity.id
_entity.type
_entity.pdbx_description
1 polymer ?
#
loop_
_entity_poly.entity_id
_entity_poly.type
_entity_poly.pdbx_seq_one_letter_code
_entity_poly.pdbx_strand_id
1 'polypeptide(L)'
;SDSPALDHDLLRARVHQYAGSHGFEVARVLREETGVLPMPWGGPLPRPSASPLQAGYQGGWFHPATGYSLPVAVRLAERVASVPPGAALGPALLDLARRQRGQARYARVLNWLLFCAYPPGERWHVLERFYRLPEPTIERFYALQMTPLDRARLLLGRPPRGFSVRLAWAHLQAA
;
A
#
# COMPACT_ATOMS: atom_id res chain seq x y z
N SER A 1 -12.73 5.69 -2.99
CA SER A 1 -12.98 6.14 -4.37
C SER A 1 -12.36 5.14 -5.32
N ASP A 2 -12.98 4.92 -6.48
CA ASP A 2 -12.41 4.14 -7.59
C ASP A 2 -11.99 5.04 -8.77
N SER A 3 -12.02 6.36 -8.55
CA SER A 3 -11.79 7.40 -9.55
C SER A 3 -10.66 8.33 -9.13
N PRO A 4 -9.91 8.91 -10.09
CA PRO A 4 -8.93 9.96 -9.82
C PRO A 4 -9.56 11.31 -9.45
N ALA A 5 -10.88 11.45 -9.52
CA ALA A 5 -11.55 12.70 -9.17
C ALA A 5 -11.46 12.99 -7.66
N LEU A 6 -11.11 14.23 -7.32
CA LEU A 6 -10.99 14.73 -5.96
C LEU A 6 -11.66 16.10 -5.86
N ASP A 7 -12.73 16.20 -5.07
CA ASP A 7 -13.38 17.47 -4.78
C ASP A 7 -12.71 18.14 -3.57
N HIS A 8 -11.79 19.05 -3.86
CA HIS A 8 -10.95 19.69 -2.86
C HIS A 8 -11.76 20.55 -1.87
N ASP A 9 -12.72 21.32 -2.38
CA ASP A 9 -13.48 22.26 -1.56
C ASP A 9 -14.46 21.53 -0.65
N LEU A 10 -15.12 20.49 -1.17
CA LEU A 10 -15.96 19.62 -0.36
C LEU A 10 -15.17 18.92 0.76
N LEU A 11 -13.98 18.41 0.46
CA LEU A 11 -13.14 17.74 1.45
C LEU A 11 -12.62 18.71 2.51
N ARG A 12 -12.18 19.91 2.11
CA ARG A 12 -11.77 20.97 3.04
C ARG A 12 -12.91 21.32 3.99
N ALA A 13 -14.11 21.57 3.45
CA ALA A 13 -15.29 21.89 4.25
C ALA A 13 -15.61 20.77 5.26
N ARG A 14 -15.54 19.50 4.84
CA ARG A 14 -15.74 18.34 5.73
C ARG A 14 -14.71 18.26 6.85
N VAL A 15 -13.44 18.56 6.57
CA VAL A 15 -12.38 18.57 7.61
C VAL A 15 -12.64 19.68 8.64
N HIS A 16 -13.01 20.89 8.22
CA HIS A 16 -13.38 21.97 9.14
C HIS A 16 -14.64 21.65 9.95
N GLN A 17 -15.65 21.04 9.31
CA GLN A 17 -16.86 20.60 10.00
C GLN A 17 -16.52 19.54 11.07
N TYR A 18 -15.68 18.57 10.74
CA TYR A 18 -15.20 17.56 11.69
C TYR A 18 -14.47 18.21 12.87
N ALA A 19 -13.58 19.18 12.60
CA ALA A 19 -12.87 19.91 13.65
C ALA A 19 -13.86 20.62 14.59
N GLY A 20 -14.80 21.39 14.03
CA GLY A 20 -15.82 22.10 14.80
C GLY A 20 -16.73 21.17 15.61
N SER A 21 -17.12 20.01 15.06
CA SER A 21 -17.95 19.04 15.79
C SER A 21 -17.24 18.37 16.96
N HIS A 22 -15.91 18.46 17.02
CA HIS A 22 -15.08 17.98 18.13
C HIS A 22 -14.60 19.13 19.04
N GLY A 23 -15.10 20.36 18.84
CA GLY A 23 -14.72 21.53 19.62
C GLY A 23 -13.31 22.06 19.30
N PHE A 24 -12.71 21.63 18.19
CA PHE A 24 -11.42 22.16 17.73
C PHE A 24 -11.62 23.45 16.96
N GLU A 25 -10.95 24.52 17.42
CA GLU A 25 -10.87 25.78 16.68
C GLU A 25 -9.61 25.79 15.81
N VAL A 26 -9.81 25.88 14.49
CA VAL A 26 -8.69 25.94 13.54
C VAL A 26 -8.15 27.37 13.49
N ALA A 27 -7.09 27.64 14.25
CA ALA A 27 -6.47 28.97 14.29
C ALA A 27 -5.91 29.41 12.92
N ARG A 28 -5.24 28.50 12.21
CA ARG A 28 -4.69 28.76 10.87
C ARG A 28 -4.34 27.46 10.14
N VAL A 29 -4.61 27.41 8.84
CA VAL A 29 -4.08 26.38 7.94
C VAL A 29 -2.69 26.81 7.47
N LEU A 30 -1.65 26.03 7.81
CA LEU A 30 -0.26 26.33 7.43
C LEU A 30 0.10 25.83 6.03
N ARG A 31 -0.42 24.66 5.68
CA ARG A 31 -0.15 23.95 4.44
C ARG A 31 -1.29 22.99 4.16
N GLU A 32 -1.63 22.83 2.88
CA GLU A 32 -2.50 21.77 2.39
C GLU A 32 -1.70 20.88 1.43
N GLU A 33 -1.91 19.58 1.53
CA GLU A 33 -1.40 18.60 0.57
C GLU A 33 -2.59 17.82 0.02
N THR A 34 -2.57 17.58 -1.29
CA THR A 34 -3.63 16.86 -1.98
C THR A 34 -3.00 15.75 -2.81
N GLY A 35 -3.70 14.63 -2.92
CA GLY A 35 -3.20 13.50 -3.67
C GLY A 35 -4.23 12.40 -3.82
N VAL A 36 -4.26 11.79 -5.00
CA VAL A 36 -4.93 10.53 -5.24
C VAL A 36 -3.85 9.50 -5.50
N LEU A 37 -3.67 8.59 -4.54
CA LEU A 37 -2.63 7.57 -4.61
C LEU A 37 -3.19 6.30 -5.26
N PRO A 38 -2.63 5.84 -6.38
CA PRO A 38 -3.02 4.57 -6.98
C PRO A 38 -2.62 3.42 -6.05
N MET A 39 -3.55 2.51 -5.79
CA MET A 39 -3.33 1.29 -5.00
C MET A 39 -3.40 0.07 -5.92
N PRO A 40 -2.32 -0.26 -6.66
CA PRO A 40 -2.39 -1.29 -7.68
C PRO A 40 -2.68 -2.66 -7.08
N TRP A 41 -3.49 -3.45 -7.77
CA TRP A 41 -3.68 -4.88 -7.50
C TRP A 41 -3.41 -5.76 -8.74
N GLY A 42 -3.52 -5.18 -9.95
CA GLY A 42 -3.26 -5.81 -11.25
C GLY A 42 -1.93 -5.42 -11.90
N GLY A 43 -1.62 -6.04 -13.05
CA GLY A 43 -0.44 -5.73 -13.87
C GLY A 43 0.85 -6.49 -13.51
N PRO A 44 1.92 -6.34 -14.31
CA PRO A 44 3.19 -7.02 -14.08
C PRO A 44 3.91 -6.51 -12.83
N LEU A 45 4.73 -7.37 -12.22
CA LEU A 45 5.70 -6.97 -11.20
C LEU A 45 7.09 -6.98 -11.84
N PRO A 46 7.75 -5.81 -12.00
CA PRO A 46 9.05 -5.69 -12.63
C PRO A 46 10.08 -6.66 -12.04
N ARG A 47 11.00 -7.11 -12.88
CA ARG A 47 12.13 -7.95 -12.49
C ARG A 47 13.40 -7.25 -12.97
N PRO A 48 14.40 -7.04 -12.10
CA PRO A 48 15.71 -6.61 -12.57
C PRO A 48 16.28 -7.66 -13.53
N SER A 49 16.62 -7.24 -14.76
CA SER A 49 17.12 -8.13 -15.82
C SER A 49 18.29 -7.55 -16.61
N ALA A 50 18.48 -6.23 -16.62
CA ALA A 50 19.51 -5.57 -17.39
C ALA A 50 19.99 -4.29 -16.69
N SER A 51 21.21 -3.88 -17.00
CA SER A 51 21.78 -2.59 -16.58
C SER A 51 21.39 -1.49 -17.59
N PRO A 52 21.10 -0.26 -17.13
CA PRO A 52 21.10 0.19 -15.74
C PRO A 52 19.93 -0.39 -14.94
N LEU A 53 20.16 -0.63 -13.65
CA LEU A 53 19.13 -1.10 -12.72
C LEU A 53 18.01 -0.07 -12.59
N GLN A 54 16.77 -0.48 -12.90
CA GLN A 54 15.59 0.34 -12.66
C GLN A 54 15.21 0.28 -11.17
N ALA A 55 15.23 1.45 -10.52
CA ALA A 55 14.86 1.67 -9.12
C ALA A 55 13.48 2.34 -8.99
N GLY A 56 13.08 2.67 -7.76
CA GLY A 56 11.84 3.40 -7.47
C GLY A 56 10.57 2.69 -7.95
N TYR A 57 9.50 3.45 -8.22
CA TYR A 57 8.22 2.89 -8.66
C TYR A 57 8.32 2.13 -9.98
N GLN A 58 9.10 2.65 -10.94
CA GLN A 58 9.32 2.00 -12.24
C GLN A 58 9.94 0.61 -12.07
N GLY A 59 10.90 0.46 -11.15
CA GLY A 59 11.49 -0.83 -10.81
C GLY A 59 10.66 -1.71 -9.85
N GLY A 60 9.48 -1.25 -9.42
CA GLY A 60 8.63 -1.97 -8.46
C GLY A 60 9.11 -1.90 -7.00
N TRP A 61 9.97 -0.94 -6.68
CA TRP A 61 10.56 -0.73 -5.35
C TRP A 61 9.72 0.20 -4.48
N PHE A 62 8.46 -0.20 -4.22
CA PHE A 62 7.53 0.52 -3.36
C PHE A 62 6.55 -0.45 -2.67
N HIS A 63 5.75 0.06 -1.73
CA HIS A 63 4.70 -0.66 -1.02
C HIS A 63 3.33 -0.49 -1.74
N PRO A 64 2.77 -1.54 -2.37
CA PRO A 64 1.54 -1.39 -3.17
C PRO A 64 0.31 -0.91 -2.39
N ALA A 65 0.18 -1.29 -1.11
CA ALA A 65 -1.01 -0.95 -0.31
C ALA A 65 -0.96 0.41 0.41
N THR A 66 0.20 1.07 0.46
CA THR A 66 0.33 2.37 1.15
C THR A 66 0.86 3.44 0.22
N GLY A 67 1.42 3.05 -0.93
CA GLY A 67 2.15 3.93 -1.82
C GLY A 67 3.53 4.30 -1.29
N TYR A 68 3.95 3.92 -0.07
CA TYR A 68 5.25 4.35 0.47
C TYR A 68 6.43 3.63 -0.19
N SER A 69 7.53 4.34 -0.42
CA SER A 69 8.71 3.81 -1.10
C SER A 69 9.96 3.80 -0.24
N LEU A 70 10.06 4.67 0.77
CA LEU A 70 11.28 4.89 1.56
C LEU A 70 11.94 3.60 2.09
N PRO A 71 11.26 2.73 2.87
CA PRO A 71 11.92 1.55 3.42
C PRO A 71 12.38 0.57 2.33
N VAL A 72 11.68 0.52 1.20
CA VAL A 72 12.04 -0.33 0.06
C VAL A 72 13.24 0.27 -0.68
N ALA A 73 13.25 1.58 -0.89
CA ALA A 73 14.31 2.31 -1.57
C ALA A 73 15.63 2.26 -0.79
N VAL A 74 15.58 2.41 0.54
CA VAL A 74 16.78 2.30 1.40
C VAL A 74 17.41 0.92 1.29
N ARG A 75 16.61 -0.16 1.40
CA ARG A 75 17.14 -1.53 1.24
C ARG A 75 17.78 -1.78 -0.12
N LEU A 76 17.19 -1.21 -1.18
CA LEU A 76 17.78 -1.27 -2.51
C LEU A 76 19.12 -0.54 -2.55
N ALA A 77 19.16 0.68 -2.01
CA ALA A 77 20.36 1.51 -1.97
C ALA A 77 21.50 0.83 -1.19
N GLU A 78 21.22 0.26 -0.02
CA GLU A 78 22.19 -0.51 0.77
C GLU A 78 22.75 -1.70 -0.04
N ARG A 79 21.86 -2.43 -0.74
CA ARG A 79 22.28 -3.56 -1.58
C ARG A 79 23.17 -3.13 -2.74
N VAL A 80 22.85 -2.02 -3.40
CA VAL A 80 23.65 -1.46 -4.49
C VAL A 80 24.99 -0.94 -3.97
N ALA A 81 25.01 -0.27 -2.82
CA ALA A 81 26.22 0.26 -2.20
C ALA A 81 27.18 -0.84 -1.69
N SER A 82 26.67 -2.05 -1.41
CA SER A 82 27.48 -3.18 -0.95
C SER A 82 28.34 -3.86 -2.02
N VAL A 83 28.33 -3.37 -3.27
CA VAL A 83 29.08 -3.95 -4.40
C VAL A 83 29.76 -2.87 -5.23
N PRO A 84 30.83 -3.21 -6.00
CA PRO A 84 31.45 -2.25 -6.92
C PRO A 84 30.48 -1.73 -7.98
N PRO A 85 30.71 -0.51 -8.50
CA PRO A 85 29.98 0.01 -9.65
C PRO A 85 29.94 -0.99 -10.81
N GLY A 86 28.78 -1.13 -11.46
CA GLY A 86 28.56 -2.11 -12.54
C GLY A 86 28.20 -3.53 -12.08
N ALA A 87 28.43 -3.88 -10.81
CA ALA A 87 28.13 -5.22 -10.27
C ALA A 87 26.77 -5.32 -9.54
N ALA A 88 25.92 -4.29 -9.62
CA ALA A 88 24.65 -4.22 -8.88
C ALA A 88 23.70 -5.40 -9.17
N LEU A 89 23.62 -5.86 -10.42
CA LEU A 89 22.78 -6.98 -10.86
C LEU A 89 23.41 -8.35 -10.53
N GLY A 90 23.84 -8.53 -9.29
CA GLY A 90 24.33 -9.81 -8.80
C GLY A 90 23.25 -10.70 -8.17
N PRO A 91 23.58 -11.96 -7.81
CA PRO A 91 22.65 -12.91 -7.20
C PRO A 91 21.94 -12.36 -5.94
N ALA A 92 22.64 -11.58 -5.12
CA ALA A 92 22.08 -11.00 -3.91
C ALA A 92 20.99 -9.94 -4.18
N LEU A 93 21.14 -9.13 -5.24
CA LEU A 93 20.09 -8.19 -5.65
C LEU A 93 18.89 -8.95 -6.24
N LEU A 94 19.13 -9.99 -7.03
CA LEU A 94 18.06 -10.83 -7.57
C LEU A 94 17.28 -11.51 -6.45
N ASP A 95 17.94 -11.95 -5.38
CA ASP A 95 17.27 -12.49 -4.20
C ASP A 95 16.44 -11.44 -3.47
N LEU A 96 16.99 -10.25 -3.23
CA LEU A 96 16.25 -9.12 -2.66
C LEU A 96 15.01 -8.79 -3.50
N ALA A 97 15.14 -8.72 -4.82
CA ALA A 97 14.03 -8.45 -5.73
C ALA A 97 12.97 -9.56 -5.70
N ARG A 98 13.36 -10.83 -5.59
CA ARG A 98 12.41 -11.95 -5.42
C ARG A 98 11.61 -11.81 -4.12
N ARG A 99 12.28 -11.50 -3.00
CA ARG A 99 11.62 -11.28 -1.70
C ARG A 99 10.67 -10.09 -1.76
N GLN A 100 11.13 -8.95 -2.27
CA GLN A 100 10.34 -7.73 -2.46
C GLN A 100 9.09 -8.00 -3.31
N ARG A 101 9.21 -8.71 -4.43
CA ARG A 101 8.08 -9.10 -5.27
C ARG A 101 7.10 -10.01 -4.54
N GLY A 102 7.59 -10.95 -3.73
CA GLY A 102 6.76 -11.81 -2.90
C GLY A 102 5.92 -11.01 -1.88
N GLN A 103 6.49 -9.97 -1.28
CA GLN A 103 5.76 -9.06 -0.39
C GLN A 103 4.76 -8.19 -1.15
N ALA A 104 5.18 -7.62 -2.29
CA ALA A 104 4.33 -6.80 -3.15
C ALA A 104 3.11 -7.57 -3.67
N ARG A 105 3.27 -8.86 -4.05
CA ARG A 105 2.13 -9.72 -4.42
C ARG A 105 1.09 -9.81 -3.32
N TYR A 106 1.53 -10.02 -2.09
CA TYR A 106 0.61 -10.12 -0.96
C TYR A 106 -0.11 -8.79 -0.71
N ALA A 107 0.61 -7.67 -0.71
CA ALA A 107 0.01 -6.34 -0.60
C ALA A 107 -1.02 -6.05 -1.71
N ARG A 108 -0.75 -6.52 -2.94
CA ARG A 108 -1.69 -6.41 -4.06
C ARG A 108 -2.96 -7.25 -3.89
N VAL A 109 -2.87 -8.42 -3.26
CA VAL A 109 -4.05 -9.22 -2.87
C VAL A 109 -4.90 -8.44 -1.86
N LEU A 110 -4.27 -7.78 -0.88
CA LEU A 110 -5.00 -6.94 0.07
C LEU A 110 -5.71 -5.77 -0.62
N ASN A 111 -5.06 -5.10 -1.57
CA ASN A 111 -5.68 -4.07 -2.39
C ASN A 111 -6.86 -4.64 -3.18
N TRP A 112 -6.69 -5.80 -3.83
CA TRP A 112 -7.79 -6.43 -4.55
C TRP A 112 -8.99 -6.70 -3.63
N LEU A 113 -8.75 -7.27 -2.43
CA LEU A 113 -9.81 -7.47 -1.45
C LEU A 113 -10.49 -6.15 -1.05
N LEU A 114 -9.70 -5.13 -0.72
CA LEU A 114 -10.22 -3.82 -0.31
C LEU A 114 -11.12 -3.19 -1.38
N PHE A 115 -10.72 -3.26 -2.65
CA PHE A 115 -11.42 -2.58 -3.74
C PHE A 115 -12.54 -3.41 -4.35
N CYS A 116 -12.38 -4.74 -4.42
CA CYS A 116 -13.33 -5.64 -5.09
C CYS A 116 -14.27 -6.37 -4.13
N ALA A 117 -13.91 -6.55 -2.85
CA ALA A 117 -14.75 -7.27 -1.88
C ALA A 117 -15.53 -6.34 -0.94
N TYR A 118 -15.36 -5.02 -1.03
CA TYR A 118 -16.04 -4.03 -0.20
C TYR A 118 -16.59 -2.88 -1.04
N PRO A 119 -17.83 -2.41 -0.78
CA PRO A 119 -18.34 -1.20 -1.39
C PRO A 119 -17.54 0.03 -0.90
N PRO A 120 -17.38 1.08 -1.73
CA PRO A 120 -16.50 2.22 -1.41
C PRO A 120 -16.70 2.84 -0.03
N GLY A 121 -17.95 2.94 0.44
CA GLY A 121 -18.30 3.54 1.74
C GLY A 121 -17.93 2.69 2.96
N GLU A 122 -17.68 1.39 2.79
CA GLU A 122 -17.39 0.45 3.89
C GLU A 122 -15.89 0.13 4.02
N ARG A 123 -15.08 0.52 3.01
CA ARG A 123 -13.64 0.19 2.95
C ARG A 123 -12.85 0.68 4.17
N TRP A 124 -13.31 1.74 4.84
CA TRP A 124 -12.65 2.27 6.04
C TRP A 124 -12.67 1.27 7.21
N HIS A 125 -13.65 0.36 7.29
CA HIS A 125 -13.66 -0.70 8.31
C HIS A 125 -12.48 -1.66 8.20
N VAL A 126 -11.96 -1.85 6.98
CA VAL A 126 -10.73 -2.64 6.77
C VAL A 126 -9.54 -1.95 7.43
N LEU A 127 -9.43 -0.62 7.27
CA LEU A 127 -8.38 0.20 7.87
C LEU A 127 -8.53 0.27 9.39
N GLU A 128 -9.76 0.45 9.88
CA GLU A 128 -10.06 0.44 11.32
C GLU A 128 -9.59 -0.87 11.98
N ARG A 129 -9.92 -2.02 11.38
CA ARG A 129 -9.45 -3.32 11.89
C ARG A 129 -7.93 -3.43 11.84
N PHE A 130 -7.31 -2.96 10.75
CA PHE A 130 -5.85 -3.01 10.59
C PHE A 130 -5.13 -2.29 11.72
N TYR A 131 -5.58 -1.10 12.12
CA TYR A 131 -4.96 -0.33 13.21
C TYR A 131 -5.25 -0.85 14.62
N ARG A 132 -6.03 -1.92 14.76
CA ARG A 132 -6.21 -2.65 16.02
C ARG A 132 -5.24 -3.83 16.17
N LEU A 133 -4.42 -4.12 15.15
CA LEU A 133 -3.40 -5.17 15.21
C LEU A 133 -2.24 -4.77 16.13
N PRO A 134 -1.44 -5.74 16.63
CA PRO A 134 -0.25 -5.42 17.40
C PRO A 134 0.68 -4.48 16.62
N GLU A 135 1.22 -3.48 17.30
CA GLU A 135 2.14 -2.48 16.72
C GLU A 135 3.28 -3.13 15.90
N PRO A 136 3.98 -4.19 16.37
CA PRO A 136 5.03 -4.82 15.56
C PRO A 136 4.55 -5.39 14.21
N THR A 137 3.29 -5.83 14.14
CA THR A 137 2.68 -6.29 12.87
C THR A 137 2.44 -5.11 11.94
N ILE A 138 1.97 -3.97 12.47
CA ILE A 138 1.75 -2.74 11.71
C ILE A 138 3.08 -2.19 11.19
N GLU A 139 4.12 -2.12 12.03
CA GLU A 139 5.46 -1.69 11.64
C GLU A 139 6.02 -2.52 10.48
N ARG A 140 5.98 -3.86 10.60
CA ARG A 140 6.45 -4.76 9.55
C ARG A 140 5.62 -4.66 8.28
N PHE A 141 4.32 -4.38 8.40
CA PHE A 141 3.48 -4.07 7.25
C PHE A 141 4.00 -2.81 6.53
N TYR A 142 4.12 -1.68 7.22
CA TYR A 142 4.63 -0.43 6.62
C TYR A 142 6.04 -0.57 6.05
N ALA A 143 6.91 -1.39 6.67
CA ALA A 143 8.24 -1.70 6.16
C ALA A 143 8.21 -2.62 4.92
N LEU A 144 7.07 -3.21 4.57
CA LEU A 144 6.90 -4.27 3.56
C LEU A 144 7.75 -5.51 3.87
N GLN A 145 7.84 -5.87 5.15
CA GLN A 145 8.59 -7.02 5.67
C GLN A 145 7.69 -7.96 6.49
N MET A 146 6.47 -8.18 6.01
CA MET A 146 5.50 -9.04 6.68
C MET A 146 6.01 -10.48 6.78
N THR A 147 5.94 -11.05 7.98
CA THR A 147 6.15 -12.48 8.23
C THR A 147 4.92 -13.28 7.79
N PRO A 148 5.02 -14.62 7.66
CA PRO A 148 3.85 -15.46 7.43
C PRO A 148 2.76 -15.27 8.50
N LEU A 149 3.15 -15.06 9.76
CA LEU A 149 2.23 -14.81 10.86
C LEU A 149 1.50 -13.45 10.72
N ASP A 150 2.20 -12.40 10.29
CA ASP A 150 1.58 -11.10 10.02
C ASP A 150 0.52 -11.22 8.92
N ARG A 151 0.87 -11.91 7.82
CA ARG A 151 -0.04 -12.18 6.71
C ARG A 151 -1.27 -12.96 7.16
N ALA A 152 -1.07 -13.93 8.04
CA ALA A 152 -2.16 -14.70 8.61
C ALA A 152 -3.07 -13.79 9.46
N ARG A 153 -2.52 -12.97 10.37
CA ARG A 153 -3.30 -12.03 11.21
C ARG A 153 -4.15 -11.05 10.39
N LEU A 154 -3.62 -10.59 9.26
CA LEU A 154 -4.32 -9.65 8.38
C LEU A 154 -5.60 -10.26 7.76
N LEU A 155 -5.62 -11.57 7.51
CA LEU A 155 -6.74 -12.26 6.86
C LEU A 155 -7.59 -13.13 7.81
N LEU A 156 -7.01 -13.61 8.90
CA LEU A 156 -7.66 -14.52 9.83
C LEU A 156 -8.68 -13.81 10.73
N GLY A 157 -9.74 -14.54 11.06
CA GLY A 157 -10.84 -14.07 11.89
C GLY A 157 -12.04 -13.63 11.06
N ARG A 158 -12.99 -12.96 11.70
CA ARG A 158 -14.16 -12.43 11.02
C ARG A 158 -13.74 -11.29 10.10
N PRO A 159 -14.17 -11.29 8.82
CA PRO A 159 -13.88 -10.18 7.93
C PRO A 159 -14.52 -8.89 8.47
N PRO A 160 -13.89 -7.72 8.20
CA PRO A 160 -14.50 -6.41 8.46
C PRO A 160 -15.93 -6.30 7.95
N ARG A 161 -16.69 -5.39 8.57
CA ARG A 161 -18.04 -5.04 8.08
C ARG A 161 -17.98 -4.59 6.62
N GLY A 162 -19.01 -4.95 5.86
CA GLY A 162 -19.10 -4.66 4.43
C GLY A 162 -18.47 -5.69 3.50
N PHE A 163 -17.85 -6.76 4.01
CA PHE A 163 -17.29 -7.82 3.18
C PHE A 163 -18.37 -8.54 2.36
N SER A 164 -18.14 -8.66 1.05
CA SER A 164 -19.07 -9.30 0.12
C SER A 164 -18.35 -10.22 -0.86
N VAL A 165 -18.60 -11.52 -0.72
CA VAL A 165 -18.13 -12.54 -1.67
C VAL A 165 -18.75 -12.32 -3.05
N ARG A 166 -20.00 -11.86 -3.11
CA ARG A 166 -20.69 -11.58 -4.38
C ARG A 166 -19.99 -10.46 -5.16
N LEU A 167 -19.57 -9.38 -4.48
CA LEU A 167 -18.81 -8.31 -5.13
C LEU A 167 -17.45 -8.81 -5.62
N ALA A 168 -16.74 -9.56 -4.78
CA ALA A 168 -15.45 -10.13 -5.14
C ALA A 168 -15.55 -11.05 -6.37
N TRP A 169 -16.59 -11.88 -6.42
CA TRP A 169 -16.86 -12.78 -7.54
C TRP A 169 -17.22 -12.03 -8.83
N ALA A 170 -18.07 -11.01 -8.74
CA ALA A 170 -18.45 -10.19 -9.90
C ALA A 170 -17.22 -9.54 -10.55
N HIS A 171 -16.26 -9.07 -9.75
CA HIS A 171 -15.00 -8.54 -10.27
C HIS A 171 -14.09 -9.59 -10.91
N LEU A 172 -14.11 -10.84 -10.42
CA LEU A 172 -13.35 -11.94 -11.05
C LEU A 172 -13.93 -12.34 -12.42
N GLN A 173 -15.25 -12.25 -12.59
CA GLN A 173 -15.89 -12.54 -13.88
C GLN A 173 -15.68 -11.45 -14.92
N ALA A 174 -15.46 -10.22 -14.48
CA ALA A 174 -15.28 -9.05 -15.35
C ALA A 174 -13.81 -8.79 -15.75
N ALA A 175 -12.86 -9.57 -15.22
CA ALA A 175 -11.41 -9.41 -15.42
C ALA A 175 -10.84 -10.48 -16.35
#